data_AF-A0A101A1G3-F1
#
_entry.id   AF-A0A101A1G3-F1
#
_cell.length_a   1.000
_cell.length_b   1.000
_cell.length_c   1.000
_cell.angle_alpha   90.00
_cell.angle_beta   90.00
_cell.angle_gamma   90.00
#
_symmetry.space_group_name_H-M   'P 1'
#
loop_
_entity.id
_entity.type
_entity.pdbx_description
1 polymer ?
#
loop_
_entity_poly.entity_id
_entity_poly.type
_entity_poly.pdbx_seq_one_letter_code
_entity_poly.pdbx_strand_id
1 'polypeptide(L)'
;MGLEISGRLTRKRISRTNDYEQAGQRYQLMEQWEKDDRVANFVTNISEATREVQERMVWHFFMCDDELGLRVGEGLGISVDDVRDLEPLKSQTLS
;
A
#
# COMPACT_ATOMS: atom_id res chain seq x y z
N MET A 1 28.27 24.40 -20.50
CA MET A 1 27.32 24.54 -19.38
C MET A 1 27.31 23.22 -18.61
N GLY A 2 27.98 23.16 -17.46
CA GLY A 2 27.97 21.99 -16.59
C GLY A 2 26.89 22.15 -15.52
N LEU A 3 26.12 21.10 -15.23
CA LEU A 3 25.19 21.10 -14.11
C LEU A 3 25.99 21.20 -12.80
N GLU A 4 25.76 22.26 -12.04
CA GLU A 4 26.23 22.34 -10.66
C GLU A 4 25.33 21.48 -9.77
N ILE A 5 25.94 20.53 -9.06
CA ILE A 5 25.28 19.73 -8.02
C ILE A 5 25.81 20.24 -6.69
N SER A 6 24.92 20.80 -5.85
CA SER A 6 25.21 21.11 -4.46
C SER A 6 24.18 20.44 -3.56
N GLY A 7 24.64 19.69 -2.57
CA GLY A 7 23.80 19.02 -1.59
C GLY A 7 24.61 18.60 -0.37
N ARG A 8 24.23 19.06 0.82
CA ARG A 8 24.77 18.59 2.10
C ARG A 8 24.27 17.17 2.36
N LEU A 9 25.17 16.26 2.74
CA LEU A 9 24.81 14.89 3.11
C LEU A 9 23.84 14.91 4.30
N THR A 10 22.54 14.72 4.06
CA THR A 10 21.50 14.64 5.09
C THR A 10 20.64 13.41 4.85
N ARG A 11 20.29 12.68 5.93
CA ARG A 11 19.35 11.57 5.88
C ARG A 11 17.93 12.15 6.01
N LYS A 12 17.45 12.80 4.95
CA LYS A 12 16.11 13.39 4.90
C LYS A 12 15.32 12.64 3.82
N ARG A 13 14.23 11.96 4.21
CA ARG A 13 13.28 11.42 3.22
C ARG A 13 12.64 12.58 2.47
N ILE A 14 12.55 12.41 1.16
CA ILE A 14 11.94 13.37 0.23
C ILE A 14 10.51 13.65 0.69
N SER A 15 10.19 14.92 0.92
CA SER A 15 8.84 15.36 1.23
C SER A 15 8.02 15.37 -0.07
N ARG A 16 7.14 14.36 -0.25
CA ARG A 16 5.81 14.38 -0.92
C ARG A 16 5.38 12.96 -1.31
N THR A 17 4.44 12.30 -0.61
CA THR A 17 2.96 12.35 -0.78
C THR A 17 2.43 11.88 -2.15
N ASN A 18 2.91 10.75 -2.67
CA ASN A 18 2.29 10.11 -3.86
C ASN A 18 2.49 8.58 -3.92
N ASP A 19 2.55 7.91 -2.76
CA ASP A 19 2.83 6.46 -2.74
C ASP A 19 1.60 5.60 -3.08
N TYR A 20 0.39 6.16 -2.92
CA TYR A 20 -0.87 5.42 -3.05
C TYR A 20 -1.64 5.74 -4.34
N GLU A 21 -1.65 7.00 -4.78
CA GLU A 21 -2.45 7.46 -5.92
C GLU A 21 -2.04 6.78 -7.24
N GLN A 22 -0.73 6.60 -7.47
CA GLN A 22 -0.22 5.91 -8.66
C GLN A 22 -0.57 4.41 -8.65
N ALA A 23 -0.60 3.78 -7.47
CA ALA A 23 -0.91 2.36 -7.34
C ALA A 23 -2.40 2.11 -7.56
N GLY A 24 -3.27 2.96 -7.00
CA GLY A 24 -4.72 2.91 -7.18
C GLY A 24 -5.13 3.15 -8.65
N GLN A 25 -4.59 4.20 -9.29
CA GLN A 25 -4.84 4.45 -10.71
C GLN A 25 -4.45 3.27 -11.60
N ARG A 26 -3.30 2.64 -11.32
CA ARG A 26 -2.88 1.47 -12.10
C ARG A 26 -3.79 0.28 -11.87
N TYR A 27 -4.24 0.03 -10.64
CA TYR A 27 -5.23 -1.00 -10.34
C TYR A 27 -6.54 -0.75 -11.09
N GLN A 28 -7.06 0.48 -11.09
CA GLN A 28 -8.28 0.83 -11.82
C GLN A 28 -8.19 0.68 -13.34
N LEU A 29 -6.99 0.80 -13.92
CA LEU A 29 -6.73 0.61 -15.35
C LEU A 29 -6.54 -0.87 -15.77
N MET A 30 -6.50 -1.82 -14.83
CA MET A 30 -6.37 -3.25 -15.14
C MET A 30 -7.73 -3.87 -15.51
N GLU A 31 -7.69 -4.89 -16.36
CA GLU A 31 -8.86 -5.71 -16.65
C GLU A 31 -9.26 -6.55 -15.42
N GLN A 32 -10.55 -6.89 -15.30
CA GLN A 32 -11.07 -7.58 -14.12
C GLN A 32 -10.32 -8.90 -13.83
N TRP A 33 -9.98 -9.67 -14.86
CA TRP A 33 -9.25 -10.93 -14.70
C TRP A 33 -7.80 -10.70 -14.20
N GLU A 34 -7.15 -9.59 -14.58
CA GLU A 34 -5.81 -9.24 -14.09
C GLU A 34 -5.87 -8.79 -12.63
N LYS A 35 -6.93 -8.05 -12.25
CA LYS A 35 -7.18 -7.70 -10.85
C LYS A 35 -7.35 -8.95 -10.00
N ASP A 36 -8.11 -9.93 -10.49
CA ASP A 36 -8.37 -11.19 -9.79
C ASP A 36 -7.09 -11.99 -9.55
N ASP A 37 -6.25 -12.16 -10.59
CA ASP A 37 -4.96 -12.85 -10.47
C ASP A 37 -4.01 -12.11 -9.51
N ARG A 38 -3.98 -10.78 -9.61
CA ARG A 38 -3.15 -9.94 -8.74
C ARG A 38 -3.58 -10.00 -7.28
N VAL A 39 -4.88 -9.99 -7.00
CA VAL A 39 -5.43 -10.18 -5.64
C VAL A 39 -5.05 -11.57 -5.11
N ALA A 40 -5.23 -12.62 -5.92
CA ALA A 40 -4.86 -13.97 -5.52
C ALA A 40 -3.37 -14.11 -5.17
N ASN A 41 -2.50 -13.46 -5.96
CA ASN A 41 -1.07 -13.40 -5.69
C ASN A 41 -0.73 -12.66 -4.39
N PHE A 42 -1.41 -11.54 -4.09
CA PHE A 42 -1.22 -10.84 -2.83
C PHE A 42 -1.69 -11.66 -1.64
N VAL A 43 -2.89 -12.24 -1.70
CA VAL A 43 -3.43 -13.09 -0.62
C VAL A 43 -2.49 -14.26 -0.36
N THR A 44 -2.05 -14.97 -1.39
CA THR A 44 -1.15 -16.12 -1.26
C THR A 44 0.14 -15.73 -0.53
N ASN A 45 0.82 -14.70 -0.99
CA ASN A 45 2.11 -14.29 -0.42
C ASN A 45 1.97 -13.68 0.99
N ILE A 46 0.89 -12.94 1.26
CA ILE A 46 0.69 -12.28 2.55
C ILE A 46 0.19 -13.26 3.60
N SER A 47 -0.53 -14.32 3.21
CA SER A 47 -1.03 -15.35 4.13
C SER A 47 0.08 -16.06 4.92
N GLU A 48 1.30 -16.09 4.38
CA GLU A 48 2.48 -16.68 5.02
C GLU A 48 3.13 -15.77 6.07
N ALA A 49 2.75 -14.48 6.11
CA ALA A 49 3.28 -13.50 7.06
C ALA A 49 2.56 -13.55 8.42
N THR A 50 3.11 -12.88 9.43
CA THR A 50 2.45 -12.73 10.74
C THR A 50 1.19 -11.88 10.63
N ARG A 51 0.19 -12.14 11.49
CA ARG A 51 -1.09 -11.42 11.49
C ARG A 51 -0.94 -9.89 11.49
N GLU A 52 -0.01 -9.37 12.29
CA GLU A 52 0.28 -7.92 12.36
C GLU A 52 0.73 -7.33 11.01
N VAL A 53 1.50 -8.10 10.23
CA VAL A 53 1.94 -7.71 8.88
C VAL A 53 0.78 -7.82 7.90
N GLN A 54 -0.04 -8.86 8.01
CA GLN A 54 -1.23 -9.02 7.16
C GLN A 54 -2.20 -7.85 7.32
N GLU A 55 -2.55 -7.52 8.55
CA GLU A 55 -3.43 -6.38 8.89
C GLU A 55 -2.85 -5.05 8.39
N ARG A 56 -1.53 -4.84 8.57
CA ARG A 56 -0.86 -3.64 8.06
C ARG A 56 -0.89 -3.55 6.54
N MET A 57 -0.73 -4.67 5.84
CA MET A 57 -0.79 -4.70 4.37
C MET A 57 -2.20 -4.44 3.86
N VAL A 58 -3.22 -5.02 4.49
CA VAL A 58 -4.63 -4.74 4.18
C VAL A 58 -4.93 -3.25 4.38
N TRP A 59 -4.47 -2.65 5.49
CA TRP A 59 -4.58 -1.20 5.70
C TRP A 59 -3.92 -0.39 4.57
N HIS A 60 -2.72 -0.77 4.15
CA HIS A 60 -2.04 -0.12 3.02
C HIS A 60 -2.81 -0.26 1.70
N PHE A 61 -3.45 -1.40 1.46
CA PHE A 61 -4.27 -1.58 0.27
C PHE A 61 -5.53 -0.72 0.28
N PHE A 62 -6.19 -0.55 1.43
CA PHE A 62 -7.29 0.43 1.57
C PHE A 62 -6.83 1.87 1.28
N MET A 63 -5.62 2.25 1.66
CA MET A 63 -5.07 3.56 1.30
C MET A 63 -4.77 3.70 -0.20
N CYS A 64 -4.49 2.59 -0.91
CA CYS A 64 -4.32 2.57 -2.36
C CYS A 64 -5.66 2.66 -3.11
N ASP A 65 -6.61 1.80 -2.73
CA ASP A 65 -7.90 1.60 -3.39
C ASP A 65 -8.83 0.74 -2.50
N ASP A 66 -10.06 1.20 -2.29
CA ASP A 66 -11.04 0.54 -1.41
C ASP A 66 -11.41 -0.87 -1.89
N GLU A 67 -11.51 -1.09 -3.21
CA GLU A 67 -11.84 -2.40 -3.79
C GLU A 67 -10.68 -3.39 -3.56
N LEU A 68 -9.45 -2.95 -3.80
CA LEU A 68 -8.27 -3.77 -3.57
C LEU A 68 -8.13 -4.16 -2.09
N GLY A 69 -8.31 -3.19 -1.17
CA GLY A 69 -8.27 -3.43 0.27
C GLY A 69 -9.32 -4.45 0.72
N LEU A 70 -10.56 -4.30 0.24
CA LEU A 70 -11.65 -5.22 0.56
C LEU A 70 -11.35 -6.64 0.08
N ARG A 71 -10.96 -6.79 -1.20
CA ARG A 71 -10.74 -8.10 -1.81
C ARG A 71 -9.57 -8.86 -1.20
N VAL A 72 -8.48 -8.17 -0.86
CA VAL A 72 -7.34 -8.78 -0.18
C VAL A 72 -7.69 -9.11 1.28
N GLY A 73 -8.44 -8.23 1.97
CA GLY A 73 -8.95 -8.49 3.31
C GLY A 73 -9.83 -9.74 3.38
N GLU A 74 -10.78 -9.88 2.46
CA GLU A 74 -11.63 -11.07 2.33
C GLU A 74 -10.80 -12.34 2.12
N GLY A 75 -9.77 -12.29 1.26
CA GLY A 75 -8.88 -13.43 1.02
C GLY A 75 -8.02 -13.83 2.22
N LEU A 76 -7.72 -12.90 3.12
CA LEU A 76 -6.92 -13.12 4.33
C LEU A 76 -7.77 -13.33 5.60
N GLY A 77 -9.10 -13.21 5.48
CA GLY A 77 -10.04 -13.24 6.61
C GLY A 77 -9.86 -12.06 7.57
N ILE A 78 -9.50 -10.88 7.04
CA ILE A 78 -9.29 -9.64 7.78
C ILE A 78 -10.36 -8.64 7.33
N SER A 79 -11.15 -8.16 8.28
CA SER A 79 -12.19 -7.17 8.02
C SER A 79 -11.63 -5.75 8.04
N VAL A 80 -12.37 -4.79 7.48
CA VAL A 80 -11.99 -3.38 7.56
C VAL A 80 -11.95 -2.91 9.03
N ASP A 81 -12.80 -3.46 9.89
CA ASP A 81 -12.83 -3.11 11.32
C ASP A 81 -11.55 -3.54 12.04
N ASP A 82 -10.91 -4.64 11.62
CA ASP A 82 -9.65 -5.12 12.21
C ASP A 82 -8.48 -4.18 11.91
N VAL A 83 -8.58 -3.37 10.84
CA VAL A 83 -7.51 -2.49 10.37
C VAL A 83 -7.83 -1.00 10.50
N ARG A 84 -9.09 -0.62 10.68
CA ARG A 84 -9.54 0.79 10.73
C ARG A 84 -8.88 1.58 11.85
N ASP A 85 -8.58 0.91 12.96
CA ASP A 85 -7.99 1.53 14.15
C ASP A 85 -6.44 1.55 14.10
N LEU A 86 -5.83 1.04 13.02
CA LEU A 86 -4.39 1.11 12.83
C LEU A 86 -3.96 2.53 12.48
N GLU A 87 -3.30 3.18 13.45
CA GLU A 87 -2.65 4.46 13.19
C GLU A 87 -1.51 4.28 12.17
N PRO A 88 -1.25 5.32 11.35
CA PRO A 88 -0.08 5.35 10.47
C PRO A 88 1.17 5.09 11.31
N LEU A 89 2.11 4.31 10.79
CA LEU A 89 3.39 4.11 11.47
C LEU A 89 3.99 5.48 11.78
N LYS A 90 4.62 5.65 12.94
CA LYS A 90 5.21 6.94 13.39
C LYS A 90 6.21 7.56 12.40
N SER A 91 6.64 6.80 11.39
CA SER A 91 7.49 7.22 10.28
C SER A 91 6.75 7.58 8.98
N GLN A 92 5.42 7.46 8.93
CA GLN A 92 4.59 7.75 7.75
C GLN A 92 3.85 9.07 7.94
N THR A 93 3.97 9.95 6.95
CA THR A 93 3.23 11.21 6.89
C THR A 93 2.13 11.04 5.86
N LEU A 94 0.90 10.84 6.31
CA LEU A 94 -0.29 10.92 5.46
C LEU A 94 -0.64 12.39 5.32
N SER A 95 -0.44 12.97 4.13
CA SER A 95 -0.83 14.34 3.81
C SER A 95 -1.24 14.46 2.36
#